data_AF-A0A832C577-F1
#
_entry.id   AF-A0A832C577-F1
#
_cell.length_a   1.000
_cell.length_b   1.000
_cell.length_c   1.000
_cell.angle_alpha   90.00
_cell.angle_beta   90.00
_cell.angle_gamma   90.00
#
_symmetry.space_group_name_H-M   'P 1'
#
loop_
_entity.id
_entity.type
_entity.pdbx_description
1 polymer ?
#
loop_
_entity_poly.entity_id
_entity_poly.type
_entity_poly.pdbx_seq_one_letter_code
_entity_poly.pdbx_strand_id
1 'polypeptide(L)'
;MYYISGRLCILEVVLADEGRVAAQALPRQQANEWARALPWLRGLADRNRLRILSLLRDGELCVCNLMAALNISQALVSHHLSVLRAAGLVCERRDGRWVYYSLEPNALQEAASFLDDLADAARKAVRPDRPFPCEAPRATPGARFSANRSRRTHMSGGNP
;
A
#
# COMPACT_ATOMS: atom_id res chain seq x y z
N MET A 1 18.54 11.95 12.92
CA MET A 1 19.85 11.38 12.58
C MET A 1 19.67 9.91 12.27
N TYR A 2 19.65 9.53 10.99
CA TYR A 2 19.97 8.17 10.55
C TYR A 2 20.77 8.33 9.27
N TYR A 3 22.07 8.16 9.42
CA TYR A 3 23.05 8.10 8.35
C TYR A 3 23.49 6.64 8.31
N ILE A 4 23.01 5.90 7.32
CA ILE A 4 23.64 4.64 6.91
C ILE A 4 23.80 4.74 5.39
N SER A 5 25.02 5.13 5.05
CA SER A 5 25.83 4.66 3.92
C SER A 5 25.08 4.31 2.64
N GLY A 6 25.32 5.12 1.61
CA GLY A 6 24.98 4.77 0.25
C GLY A 6 25.60 3.43 -0.14
N ARG A 7 24.72 2.49 -0.50
CA ARG A 7 25.01 1.46 -1.49
C ARG A 7 23.70 0.91 -2.04
N LEU A 8 23.74 0.75 -3.36
CA LEU A 8 22.81 0.07 -4.24
C LEU A 8 22.29 -1.28 -3.71
N CYS A 9 21.17 -1.68 -4.33
CA CYS A 9 20.66 -3.05 -4.48
C CYS A 9 19.99 -3.67 -3.26
N ILE A 10 18.67 -3.83 -3.36
CA ILE A 10 18.04 -5.15 -3.17
C ILE A 10 16.91 -5.30 -4.19
N LEU A 11 17.24 -6.06 -5.23
CA LEU A 11 16.32 -6.85 -6.05
C LEU A 11 16.19 -8.21 -5.36
N GLU A 12 14.96 -8.74 -5.28
CA GLU A 12 14.54 -10.17 -5.33
C GLU A 12 13.35 -10.45 -4.39
N VAL A 13 12.37 -11.31 -4.67
CA VAL A 13 11.71 -11.93 -5.85
C VAL A 13 10.59 -12.79 -5.20
N VAL A 14 9.41 -12.90 -5.80
CA VAL A 14 8.49 -14.04 -5.52
C VAL A 14 8.23 -14.76 -6.84
N LEU A 15 8.63 -16.03 -6.89
CA LEU A 15 8.43 -16.95 -8.02
C LEU A 15 6.93 -17.21 -8.20
N ALA A 16 6.43 -17.15 -9.43
CA ALA A 16 5.15 -17.74 -9.82
C ALA A 16 5.35 -18.54 -11.11
N ASP A 17 5.08 -19.84 -11.00
CA ASP A 17 5.11 -20.82 -12.08
C ASP A 17 3.89 -20.64 -13.00
N GLU A 18 4.16 -20.71 -14.30
CA GLU A 18 3.26 -20.82 -15.46
C GLU A 18 2.05 -19.87 -15.62
N GLY A 19 2.23 -18.80 -16.42
CA GLY A 19 1.07 -18.09 -17.03
C GLY A 19 1.29 -16.63 -17.45
N ARG A 20 2.29 -16.36 -18.30
CA ARG A 20 2.54 -15.10 -19.07
C ARG A 20 1.78 -13.84 -18.63
N VAL A 21 2.15 -13.26 -17.50
CA VAL A 21 2.21 -11.79 -17.40
C VAL A 21 3.68 -11.46 -17.60
N ALA A 22 4.02 -10.87 -18.74
CA ALA A 22 5.40 -10.51 -19.02
C ALA A 22 5.93 -9.67 -17.84
N ALA A 23 6.97 -10.16 -17.17
CA ALA A 23 7.76 -9.39 -16.23
C ALA A 23 8.49 -8.29 -17.02
N GLN A 24 7.74 -7.29 -17.46
CA GLN A 24 8.31 -6.06 -17.96
C GLN A 24 8.79 -5.31 -16.73
N ALA A 25 10.09 -5.06 -16.65
CA ALA A 25 10.63 -4.08 -15.72
C ALA A 25 9.82 -2.79 -15.91
N LEU A 26 9.21 -2.28 -14.84
CA LEU A 26 8.40 -1.07 -14.89
C LEU A 26 9.18 0.05 -15.59
N PRO A 27 8.58 0.77 -16.54
CA PRO A 27 9.22 1.91 -17.17
C PRO A 27 9.73 2.88 -16.10
N ARG A 28 10.93 3.45 -16.28
CA ARG A 28 11.52 4.41 -15.32
C ARG A 28 10.57 5.55 -14.93
N GLN A 29 9.71 5.97 -15.86
CA GLN A 29 8.67 6.98 -15.62
C GLN A 29 7.66 6.53 -14.55
N GLN A 30 7.17 5.30 -14.67
CA GLN A 30 6.20 4.72 -13.74
C GLN A 30 6.80 4.51 -12.34
N ALA A 31 8.09 4.12 -12.27
CA ALA A 31 8.81 4.03 -11.00
C ALA A 31 8.93 5.39 -10.28
N ASN A 32 9.14 6.48 -11.04
CA ASN A 32 9.24 7.83 -10.48
C ASN A 32 7.87 8.34 -9.99
N GLU A 33 6.79 8.05 -10.71
CA GLU A 33 5.43 8.37 -10.28
C GLU A 33 5.07 7.67 -8.97
N TRP A 34 5.39 6.38 -8.85
CA TRP A 34 5.13 5.62 -7.63
C TRP A 34 5.96 6.12 -6.45
N ALA A 35 7.21 6.49 -6.68
CA ALA A 35 8.07 7.06 -5.64
C ALA A 35 7.47 8.35 -5.06
N ARG A 36 6.79 9.16 -5.88
CA ARG A 36 6.09 10.38 -5.45
C ARG A 36 4.77 10.08 -4.74
N ALA A 37 3.99 9.11 -5.24
CA ALA A 37 2.66 8.81 -4.72
C ALA A 37 2.67 7.96 -3.44
N LEU A 38 3.68 7.10 -3.27
CA LEU A 38 3.74 6.12 -2.17
C LEU A 38 3.71 6.76 -0.78
N PRO A 39 4.41 7.88 -0.49
CA PRO A 39 4.28 8.58 0.78
C PRO A 39 2.85 9.02 1.09
N TRP A 40 2.13 9.58 0.11
CA TRP A 40 0.73 9.99 0.28
C TRP A 40 -0.16 8.80 0.61
N LEU A 41 -0.07 7.72 -0.18
CA LEU A 41 -0.87 6.52 0.02
C LEU A 41 -0.60 5.88 1.38
N ARG A 42 0.66 5.80 1.81
CA ARG A 42 1.03 5.32 3.15
C ARG A 42 0.50 6.24 4.25
N GLY A 43 0.54 7.54 4.03
CA GLY A 43 -0.05 8.55 4.93
C GLY A 43 -1.57 8.37 5.08
N LEU A 44 -2.27 8.06 3.99
CA LEU A 44 -3.73 7.89 3.96
C LEU A 44 -4.21 6.51 4.44
N ALA A 45 -3.36 5.48 4.38
CA ALA A 45 -3.72 4.09 4.73
C ALA A 45 -3.83 3.81 6.25
N ASP A 46 -4.52 4.67 7.00
CA ASP A 46 -4.79 4.48 8.43
C ASP A 46 -6.01 5.27 8.89
N ARG A 47 -6.80 4.63 9.74
CA ARG A 47 -8.07 5.17 10.23
C ARG A 47 -7.91 6.48 11.01
N ASN A 48 -6.95 6.57 11.92
CA ASN A 48 -6.77 7.76 12.74
C ASN A 48 -6.21 8.92 11.92
N ARG A 49 -5.30 8.64 10.97
CA ARG A 49 -4.77 9.65 10.05
C ARG A 49 -5.88 10.25 9.18
N LEU A 50 -6.78 9.43 8.63
CA LEU A 50 -7.95 9.92 7.89
C LEU A 50 -8.88 10.77 8.77
N ARG A 51 -9.07 10.39 10.04
CA ARG A 51 -9.84 11.21 10.99
C ARG A 51 -9.17 12.54 11.28
N ILE A 52 -7.84 12.57 11.47
CA ILE A 52 -7.09 13.83 11.65
C ILE A 52 -7.29 14.74 10.44
N LEU A 53 -7.09 14.22 9.22
CA LEU A 53 -7.30 15.01 7.99
C LEU A 53 -8.74 15.53 7.88
N SER A 54 -9.72 14.73 8.30
CA SER A 54 -11.14 15.14 8.32
C SER A 54 -11.40 16.28 9.31
N LEU A 55 -10.77 16.25 10.49
CA LEU A 55 -10.87 17.32 11.48
C LEU A 55 -10.20 18.62 11.04
N LEU A 56 -9.08 18.51 10.30
CA LEU A 56 -8.35 19.66 9.77
C LEU A 56 -9.04 20.33 8.57
N ARG A 57 -10.14 19.76 8.07
CA ARG A 57 -10.93 20.34 6.98
C ARG A 57 -11.59 21.67 7.38
N ASP A 58 -11.93 21.80 8.65
CA ASP A 58 -12.65 22.97 9.17
C ASP A 58 -11.68 24.05 9.71
N GLY A 59 -10.37 23.81 9.65
CA GLY A 59 -9.34 24.78 10.02
C GLY A 59 -8.11 24.19 10.72
N GLU A 60 -7.24 25.09 11.18
CA GLU A 60 -6.02 24.73 11.90
C GLU A 60 -6.31 24.22 13.32
N LEU A 61 -5.74 23.08 13.69
CA LEU A 61 -5.89 22.50 15.03
C LEU A 61 -4.55 22.24 15.70
N CYS A 62 -4.48 22.48 17.00
CA CYS A 62 -3.33 22.08 17.81
C CYS A 62 -3.43 20.61 18.25
N VAL A 63 -2.33 20.05 18.74
CA VAL A 63 -2.27 18.66 19.23
C VAL A 63 -3.32 18.39 20.31
N CYS A 64 -3.55 19.35 21.22
CA CYS A 64 -4.52 19.20 22.31
C CYS A 64 -5.96 19.02 21.78
N ASN A 65 -6.35 19.79 20.77
CA ASN A 65 -7.66 19.67 20.14
C ASN A 65 -7.83 18.32 19.45
N LEU A 66 -6.79 17.86 18.73
CA LEU A 66 -6.80 16.56 18.06
C LEU A 66 -6.86 15.39 19.06
N MET A 67 -6.13 15.47 20.18
CA MET A 67 -6.23 14.49 21.26
C MET A 67 -7.64 14.39 21.83
N ALA A 68 -8.26 15.53 22.12
CA ALA A 68 -9.62 15.60 22.67
C ALA A 68 -10.65 15.01 21.68
N ALA A 69 -10.56 15.37 20.40
CA ALA A 69 -11.50 14.91 19.38
C ALA A 69 -11.36 13.41 19.04
N LEU A 70 -10.14 12.87 19.11
CA LEU A 70 -9.86 11.47 18.74
C LEU A 70 -9.88 10.52 19.94
N ASN A 71 -9.83 11.05 21.17
CA ASN A 71 -9.69 10.32 22.42
C ASN A 71 -8.48 9.36 22.44
N ILE A 72 -7.31 9.89 22.03
CA ILE A 72 -6.04 9.15 21.99
C ILE A 72 -4.91 9.96 22.65
N SER A 73 -3.82 9.28 23.02
CA SER A 73 -2.69 9.90 23.71
C SER A 73 -1.92 10.89 22.82
N GLN A 74 -1.25 11.85 23.47
CA GLN A 74 -0.41 12.84 22.78
C GLN A 74 0.68 12.20 21.94
N ALA A 75 1.31 11.13 22.46
CA ALA A 75 2.37 10.41 21.76
C ALA A 75 1.85 9.81 20.45
N LEU A 76 0.64 9.24 20.46
CA LEU A 76 0.03 8.65 19.28
C LEU A 76 -0.39 9.71 18.25
N VAL A 77 -0.99 10.82 18.69
CA VAL A 77 -1.32 11.95 17.80
C VAL A 77 -0.05 12.51 17.15
N SER A 78 1.00 12.74 17.95
CA SER A 78 2.28 13.26 17.46
C SER A 78 2.92 12.31 16.45
N HIS A 79 2.84 11.00 16.68
CA HIS A 79 3.31 10.00 15.73
C HIS A 79 2.54 10.07 14.40
N HIS A 80 1.21 10.11 14.45
CA HIS A 80 0.38 10.26 13.25
C HIS A 80 0.66 11.55 12.48
N LEU A 81 0.82 12.68 13.18
CA LEU A 81 1.17 13.97 12.58
C LEU A 81 2.57 13.96 11.95
N SER A 82 3.53 13.29 12.58
CA SER A 82 4.88 13.12 12.01
C SER A 82 4.83 12.35 10.69
N VAL A 83 4.05 11.26 10.63
CA VAL A 83 3.85 10.47 9.41
C VAL A 83 3.15 11.29 8.32
N LEU A 84 2.10 12.02 8.66
CA LEU A 84 1.38 12.89 7.73
C LEU A 84 2.26 14.03 7.19
N ARG A 85 3.10 14.61 8.05
CA ARG A 85 4.05 15.67 7.68
C ARG A 85 5.16 15.12 6.78
N ALA A 86 5.68 13.94 7.08
CA ALA A 86 6.67 13.27 6.23
C ALA A 86 6.10 12.90 4.85
N ALA A 87 4.79 12.65 4.77
CA ALA A 87 4.07 12.49 3.51
C ALA A 87 3.74 13.83 2.81
N GLY A 88 3.99 14.98 3.45
CA GLY A 88 3.66 16.30 2.91
C GLY A 88 2.16 16.63 2.92
N LEU A 89 1.31 15.85 3.57
CA LEU A 89 -0.14 16.03 3.57
C LEU A 89 -0.63 17.11 4.56
N VAL A 90 0.22 17.48 5.52
CA VAL A 90 -0.07 18.50 6.52
C VAL A 90 1.12 19.42 6.72
N CYS A 91 0.83 20.68 7.03
CA CYS A 91 1.80 21.71 7.39
C CYS A 91 1.69 22.06 8.87
N GLU A 92 2.76 22.63 9.43
CA GLU A 92 2.76 23.14 10.79
C GLU A 92 3.04 24.64 10.83
N ARG A 93 2.32 25.36 11.69
CA ARG A 93 2.54 26.76 11.99
C ARG A 93 2.75 26.91 13.49
N ARG A 94 3.79 27.67 13.87
CA ARG A 94 4.05 27.99 15.28
C ARG A 94 3.44 29.33 15.63
N ASP A 95 2.72 29.36 16.73
CA ASP A 95 2.10 30.57 17.27
C ASP A 95 2.35 30.62 18.78
N GLY A 96 3.36 31.41 19.16
CA GLY A 96 3.89 31.44 20.52
C GLY A 96 4.37 30.06 20.99
N ARG A 97 3.70 29.49 21.99
CA ARG A 97 4.02 28.17 22.56
C ARG A 97 3.30 27.01 21.86
N TRP A 98 2.39 27.31 20.95
CA TRP A 98 1.51 26.31 20.34
C TRP A 98 1.95 26.00 18.91
N VAL A 99 1.77 24.74 18.52
CA VAL A 99 1.95 24.29 17.15
C VAL A 99 0.58 23.90 16.61
N TYR A 100 0.19 24.55 15.52
CA TYR A 100 -1.04 24.31 14.80
C TYR A 100 -0.73 23.54 13.53
N TYR A 101 -1.64 22.66 13.14
CA TYR A 101 -1.54 21.85 11.94
C TYR A 101 -2.67 22.22 10.98
N SER A 102 -2.37 22.28 9.70
CA SER A 102 -3.33 22.49 8.59
C SER A 102 -3.09 21.46 7.50
N LEU A 103 -4.10 21.26 6.65
CA LEU A 103 -3.96 20.50 5.41
C LEU A 103 -3.02 21.24 4.45
N GLU A 104 -2.20 20.51 3.70
CA GLU A 104 -1.38 21.09 2.65
C GLU A 104 -2.08 20.97 1.28
N PRO A 105 -2.59 22.08 0.71
CA PRO A 105 -3.44 22.02 -0.48
C PRO A 105 -2.71 21.46 -1.70
N ASN A 106 -1.44 21.82 -1.89
CA ASN A 106 -0.68 21.42 -3.07
C ASN A 106 -0.45 19.90 -3.09
N ALA A 107 -0.01 19.33 -1.97
CA ALA A 107 0.21 17.90 -1.86
C ALA A 107 -1.08 17.08 -2.02
N LEU A 108 -2.19 17.58 -1.48
CA LEU A 108 -3.50 16.94 -1.66
C LEU A 108 -3.97 17.02 -3.12
N GLN A 109 -3.74 18.13 -3.79
CA GLN A 109 -4.07 18.28 -5.20
C GLN A 109 -3.25 17.34 -6.09
N GLU A 110 -1.94 17.20 -5.83
CA GLU A 110 -1.09 16.24 -6.56
C GLU A 110 -1.54 14.79 -6.32
N ALA A 111 -1.87 14.45 -5.07
CA ALA A 111 -2.38 13.12 -4.73
C ALA A 111 -3.74 12.84 -5.39
N ALA A 112 -4.63 13.83 -5.46
CA ALA A 112 -5.91 13.72 -6.15
C ALA A 112 -5.71 13.46 -7.65
N SER A 113 -4.86 14.26 -8.32
CA SER A 113 -4.58 14.08 -9.74
C SER A 113 -4.01 12.69 -10.06
N PHE A 114 -3.11 12.17 -9.22
CA PHE A 114 -2.61 10.80 -9.36
C PHE A 114 -3.71 9.73 -9.28
N LEU A 115 -4.66 9.89 -8.35
CA LEU A 115 -5.79 8.97 -8.22
C LEU A 115 -6.78 9.11 -9.39
N ASP A 116 -6.98 10.32 -9.90
CA ASP A 116 -7.81 10.58 -11.08
C ASP A 116 -7.24 9.93 -12.33
N ASP A 117 -5.93 10.04 -12.56
CA ASP A 117 -5.23 9.37 -13.66
C ASP A 117 -5.40 7.84 -13.59
N LEU A 118 -5.27 7.27 -12.38
CA LEU A 118 -5.48 5.84 -12.14
C LEU A 118 -6.95 5.44 -12.39
N ALA A 119 -7.91 6.27 -11.96
CA ALA A 119 -9.33 6.03 -12.19
C ALA A 119 -9.68 6.11 -13.68
N ASP A 120 -9.08 7.03 -14.43
CA ASP A 120 -9.22 7.13 -15.89
C ASP A 120 -8.65 5.92 -16.61
N ALA A 121 -7.48 5.44 -16.20
CA ALA A 121 -6.90 4.21 -16.73
C ALA A 121 -7.82 3.01 -16.47
N ALA A 122 -8.38 2.91 -15.26
CA ALA A 122 -9.34 1.86 -14.92
C ALA A 122 -10.60 1.92 -15.80
N ARG A 123 -11.19 3.12 -15.98
CA ARG A 123 -12.35 3.32 -16.87
C ARG A 123 -12.10 2.86 -18.31
N LYS A 124 -10.92 3.18 -18.87
CA LYS A 124 -10.53 2.75 -20.23
C LYS A 124 -10.30 1.24 -20.33
N ALA A 125 -9.80 0.62 -19.27
CA ALA A 125 -9.50 -0.80 -19.22
C ALA A 125 -10.76 -1.68 -19.10
N VAL A 126 -11.81 -1.18 -18.43
CA VAL A 126 -13.11 -1.87 -18.34
C VAL A 126 -13.75 -1.91 -19.73
N ARG A 127 -13.55 -3.02 -20.45
CA ARG A 127 -14.30 -3.34 -21.66
C ARG A 127 -15.47 -4.25 -21.27
N PRO A 128 -16.74 -3.80 -21.34
CA PRO A 128 -17.88 -4.59 -20.85
C PRO A 128 -18.07 -5.92 -21.61
N ASP A 129 -17.62 -6.02 -22.86
CA ASP A 129 -17.91 -7.16 -23.75
C ASP A 129 -16.76 -8.14 -23.99
N ARG A 130 -15.63 -8.02 -23.27
CA ARG A 130 -14.58 -9.05 -23.36
C ARG A 130 -14.66 -9.98 -22.15
N PRO A 131 -14.83 -11.29 -22.34
CA PRO A 131 -14.60 -12.22 -21.24
C PRO A 131 -13.19 -11.99 -20.69
N PHE A 132 -13.05 -11.98 -19.37
CA PHE A 132 -11.75 -11.90 -18.71
C PHE A 132 -10.81 -12.94 -19.35
N PRO A 133 -9.54 -12.59 -19.65
CA PRO A 133 -8.60 -13.51 -20.29
C PRO A 133 -8.21 -14.73 -19.42
N CYS A 134 -8.95 -15.00 -18.34
CA CYS A 134 -8.81 -16.18 -17.49
C CYS A 134 -9.54 -17.41 -18.05
N GLU A 135 -9.51 -17.66 -19.36
CA GLU A 135 -9.57 -19.06 -19.80
C GLU A 135 -8.28 -19.70 -19.29
N ALA A 136 -8.34 -20.23 -18.06
CA ALA A 136 -7.33 -21.12 -17.53
C ALA A 136 -7.03 -22.17 -18.61
N PRO A 137 -5.76 -22.54 -18.86
CA PRO A 137 -5.46 -23.59 -19.82
C PRO A 137 -6.33 -24.80 -19.43
N ARG A 138 -7.28 -25.17 -20.30
CA ARG A 138 -8.16 -26.32 -20.06
C ARG A 138 -7.23 -27.46 -19.72
N ALA A 139 -7.32 -27.99 -18.50
CA ALA A 139 -6.59 -29.19 -18.11
C ALA A 139 -6.84 -30.21 -19.21
N THR A 140 -5.79 -30.59 -19.95
CA THR A 140 -5.91 -31.61 -20.98
C THR A 140 -6.44 -32.87 -20.29
N PRO A 141 -7.54 -33.48 -20.77
CA PRO A 141 -8.01 -34.74 -20.21
C PRO A 141 -6.91 -35.79 -20.43
N GLY A 142 -6.09 -36.06 -19.41
CA GLY A 142 -5.00 -37.04 -19.53
C GLY A 142 -3.73 -36.79 -18.71
N ALA A 143 -3.54 -35.62 -18.09
CA ALA A 143 -2.40 -35.40 -17.20
C ALA A 143 -2.56 -36.23 -15.91
N ARG A 144 -2.04 -37.47 -15.92
CA ARG A 144 -1.96 -38.34 -14.74
C ARG A 144 -1.07 -37.65 -13.70
N PHE A 145 -1.68 -37.07 -12.69
CA PHE A 145 -1.01 -36.74 -11.44
C PHE A 145 -0.47 -38.05 -10.84
N SER A 146 0.83 -38.27 -10.95
CA SER A 146 1.52 -39.36 -10.26
C SER A 146 1.52 -39.05 -8.76
N ALA A 147 0.48 -39.48 -8.06
CA ALA A 147 0.42 -39.42 -6.61
C ALA A 147 1.55 -40.29 -6.03
N ASN A 148 2.51 -39.62 -5.41
CA ASN A 148 3.62 -40.21 -4.66
C ASN A 148 3.08 -41.17 -3.59
N ARG A 149 3.22 -42.48 -3.83
CA ARG A 149 2.86 -43.55 -2.88
C ARG A 149 3.97 -43.65 -1.84
N SER A 150 3.89 -42.81 -0.81
CA SER A 150 4.67 -42.99 0.41
C SER A 150 4.45 -44.40 0.94
N ARG A 151 5.54 -45.16 1.06
CA ARG A 151 5.59 -46.54 1.54
C ARG A 151 4.86 -46.65 2.89
N ARG A 152 3.72 -47.33 2.90
CA ARG A 152 3.07 -47.81 4.13
C ARG A 152 3.89 -48.99 4.62
N THR A 153 4.52 -48.81 5.77
CA THR A 153 5.30 -49.81 6.47
C THR A 153 4.45 -51.05 6.79
N HIS A 154 5.01 -52.22 6.48
CA HIS A 154 4.49 -53.54 6.85
C HIS A 154 4.70 -53.76 8.35
N MET A 155 3.63 -53.95 9.12
CA MET A 155 3.65 -54.54 10.47
C MET A 155 2.31 -55.24 10.71
N SER A 156 2.33 -56.58 10.74
CA SER A 156 1.36 -57.52 11.35
C SER A 156 1.91 -58.91 10.98
N GLY A 157 2.47 -59.72 11.88
CA GLY A 157 1.96 -60.09 13.20
C GLY A 157 1.36 -61.49 13.05
N GLY A 158 2.18 -62.53 13.21
CA GLY A 158 1.74 -63.93 13.17
C GLY A 158 1.55 -64.49 14.58
N ASN A 159 0.43 -65.16 14.82
CA ASN A 159 0.28 -66.49 15.45
C ASN A 159 -1.22 -66.89 15.43
N PRO A 160 -1.65 -68.15 15.70
CA PRO A 160 -1.23 -69.02 16.81
C PRO A 160 -0.38 -70.25 16.45
#